data_AF-A0A3D2FXR9-F1
#
_entry.id   AF-A0A3D2FXR9-F1
#
_cell.length_a   1.000
_cell.length_b   1.000
_cell.length_c   1.000
_cell.angle_alpha   90.00
_cell.angle_beta   90.00
_cell.angle_gamma   90.00
#
_symmetry.space_group_name_H-M   'P 1'
#
loop_
_entity.id
_entity.type
_entity.pdbx_description
1 polymer ?
#
loop_
_entity_poly.entity_id
_entity_poly.type
_entity_poly.pdbx_seq_one_letter_code
_entity_poly.pdbx_strand_id
1 'polypeptide(L)' 'DADVLIYNASIDAPISSINELLAKDALFADFKAVQEGNVWCTGKSFYQATDIVGEMIRDIHLALTGGAESDMTFLTRVS' A
#
# COMPACT_ATOMS: atom_id res chain seq x y z
N ASP A 1 -7.63 -10.46 10.79
CA ASP A 1 -7.75 -9.00 10.81
C ASP A 1 -6.37 -8.40 10.60
N ALA A 2 -6.23 -7.34 9.80
CA ALA A 2 -4.93 -6.75 9.45
C ALA A 2 -4.93 -5.27 9.80
N ASP A 3 -3.87 -4.80 10.46
CA ASP A 3 -3.72 -3.38 10.85
C ASP A 3 -3.24 -2.50 9.69
N VAL A 4 -2.53 -3.08 8.71
CA VAL A 4 -2.05 -2.41 7.48
C VAL A 4 -2.32 -3.33 6.29
N LEU A 5 -2.80 -2.78 5.18
CA LEU A 5 -2.93 -3.49 3.91
C LEU A 5 -2.02 -2.83 2.86
N ILE A 6 -1.13 -3.61 2.25
CA ILE A 6 -0.28 -3.16 1.13
C ILE A 6 -0.74 -3.89 -0.14
N TYR A 7 -1.34 -3.17 -1.06
CA TYR A 7 -1.66 -3.66 -2.39
C TYR A 7 -0.42 -3.57 -3.27
N ASN A 8 0.12 -4.73 -3.66
CA ASN A 8 1.22 -4.79 -4.62
C ASN A 8 0.67 -4.57 -6.03
N ALA A 9 0.87 -3.38 -6.57
CA ALA A 9 0.53 -3.10 -7.96
C ALA A 9 1.44 -3.92 -8.88
N SER A 10 0.84 -4.80 -9.67
CA SER A 10 1.49 -5.41 -10.82
C SER A 10 1.63 -4.40 -11.98
N ILE A 11 2.19 -4.86 -13.10
CA ILE A 11 2.50 -4.04 -14.28
C ILE A 11 1.28 -3.24 -14.80
N ASP A 12 0.05 -3.75 -14.66
CA ASP A 12 -1.12 -3.17 -15.33
C ASP A 12 -1.77 -1.98 -14.61
N ALA A 13 -1.98 -1.99 -13.29
CA ALA A 13 -2.66 -0.87 -12.63
C ALA A 13 -2.47 -0.78 -11.10
N PRO A 14 -1.80 0.26 -10.58
CA PRO A 14 -1.93 0.66 -9.19
C PRO A 14 -3.36 1.15 -8.91
N ILE A 15 -3.76 1.07 -7.65
CA ILE A 15 -5.02 1.65 -7.17
C ILE A 15 -4.73 2.98 -6.50
N SER A 16 -5.68 3.90 -6.61
CA SER A 16 -5.63 5.22 -5.98
C SER A 16 -6.76 5.44 -4.98
N SER A 17 -7.83 4.62 -5.05
CA SER A 17 -8.95 4.73 -4.12
C SER A 17 -9.41 3.42 -3.47
N ILE A 18 -10.03 3.54 -2.30
CA ILE A 18 -10.65 2.39 -1.61
C ILE A 18 -11.73 1.75 -2.49
N ASN A 19 -12.48 2.55 -3.25
CA ASN A 19 -13.48 2.02 -4.18
C ASN A 19 -12.87 1.12 -5.26
N GLU A 20 -11.67 1.45 -5.76
CA GLU A 20 -10.94 0.61 -6.72
C GLU A 20 -10.46 -0.69 -6.07
N LEU A 21 -10.11 -0.68 -4.79
CA LEU A 21 -9.81 -1.90 -4.03
C LEU A 21 -11.06 -2.78 -3.87
N LEU A 22 -12.18 -2.20 -3.43
CA LEU A 22 -13.43 -2.92 -3.20
C LEU A 22 -14.05 -3.46 -4.51
N ALA A 23 -13.80 -2.79 -5.63
CA ALA A 23 -14.19 -3.28 -6.95
C ALA A 23 -13.44 -4.55 -7.38
N LYS A 24 -12.27 -4.83 -6.79
CA LYS A 24 -11.53 -6.08 -7.03
C LYS A 24 -12.12 -7.23 -6.22
N ASP A 25 -12.41 -6.98 -4.95
CA ASP A 25 -13.08 -7.95 -4.07
C ASP A 25 -13.76 -7.20 -2.92
N ALA A 26 -15.05 -7.46 -2.70
CA ALA A 26 -15.81 -6.84 -1.63
C ALA A 26 -15.34 -7.30 -0.23
N LEU A 27 -14.66 -8.46 -0.13
CA LEU A 27 -14.12 -8.98 1.14
C LEU A 27 -13.14 -8.00 1.80
N PHE A 28 -12.47 -7.14 1.02
CA PHE A 28 -11.58 -6.13 1.57
C PHE A 28 -12.27 -5.17 2.55
N ALA A 29 -13.58 -4.95 2.43
CA ALA A 29 -14.34 -4.08 3.34
C ALA A 29 -14.34 -4.54 4.81
N ASP A 30 -14.12 -5.85 5.04
CA ASP A 30 -14.14 -6.44 6.38
C ASP A 30 -12.80 -6.33 7.11
N PHE A 31 -11.73 -5.87 6.44
CA PHE A 31 -10.42 -5.71 7.06
C PHE A 31 -10.34 -4.40 7.84
N LYS A 32 -9.83 -4.45 9.08
CA LYS A 32 -9.57 -3.27 9.90
C LYS A 32 -8.76 -2.20 9.17
N ALA A 33 -7.70 -2.58 8.46
CA ALA A 33 -6.90 -1.67 7.64
C ALA A 33 -7.73 -0.87 6.63
N VAL A 34 -8.75 -1.46 6.01
CA VAL A 34 -9.62 -0.77 5.04
C VAL A 34 -10.60 0.16 5.76
N GLN A 35 -11.16 -0.29 6.90
CA GLN A 35 -12.08 0.50 7.72
C GLN A 35 -11.39 1.73 8.34
N GLU A 36 -10.11 1.62 8.68
CA GLU A 36 -9.28 2.69 9.26
C GLU A 36 -8.50 3.49 8.18
N GLY A 37 -8.63 3.13 6.90
CA GLY A 37 -7.91 3.79 5.80
C GLY A 37 -6.39 3.59 5.84
N ASN A 38 -5.89 2.54 6.48
CA ASN A 38 -4.47 2.15 6.52
C ASN A 38 -4.12 1.23 5.34
N VAL A 39 -4.37 1.74 4.14
CA VAL A 39 -4.19 1.03 2.87
C VAL A 39 -3.15 1.76 2.02
N TRP A 40 -2.18 1.00 1.53
CA TRP A 40 -1.07 1.50 0.72
C TRP A 40 -0.98 0.75 -0.60
N CYS A 41 -0.48 1.41 -1.63
CA CYS A 41 -0.24 0.84 -2.94
C CYS A 41 1.22 1.03 -3.33
N THR A 42 1.85 -0.03 -3.88
CA THR A 42 3.14 0.11 -4.57
C THR A 42 2.95 0.70 -5.97
N GLY A 43 4.00 1.29 -6.54
CA GLY A 43 4.03 1.64 -7.96
C GLY A 43 4.31 0.44 -8.87
N LYS A 44 3.99 0.57 -10.17
CA LYS A 44 4.17 -0.45 -11.21
C LYS A 44 5.61 -0.98 -11.35
N SER A 45 6.59 -0.13 -11.05
CA SER A 45 8.01 -0.44 -11.25
C SER A 45 8.68 -1.09 -10.03
N PHE A 46 7.95 -1.32 -8.93
CA PHE A 46 8.52 -1.88 -7.71
C PHE A 46 9.25 -3.22 -7.95
N TYR A 47 8.71 -4.07 -8.83
CA TYR A 47 9.33 -5.37 -9.15
C TYR A 47 10.74 -5.27 -9.76
N GLN A 48 11.13 -4.11 -10.30
CA GLN A 48 12.45 -3.89 -10.90
C GLN A 48 13.46 -3.28 -9.90
N ALA A 49 12.99 -2.78 -8.76
CA ALA A 49 13.78 -1.94 -7.85
C ALA A 49 14.52 -2.77 -6.78
N THR A 50 15.19 -3.84 -7.19
CA THR A 50 15.87 -4.77 -6.27
C THR A 50 17.08 -4.17 -5.57
N ASP A 51 17.73 -3.18 -6.20
CA ASP A 51 18.89 -2.46 -5.70
C ASP A 51 18.55 -1.52 -4.54
N ILE A 52 17.30 -1.09 -4.42
CA ILE A 52 16.81 -0.18 -3.39
C ILE A 52 15.67 -0.79 -2.55
N VAL A 53 15.60 -2.13 -2.46
CA VAL A 53 14.57 -2.82 -1.65
C VAL A 53 14.63 -2.45 -0.15
N GLY A 54 15.77 -1.97 0.35
CA GLY A 54 15.89 -1.41 1.70
C GLY A 54 14.95 -0.23 1.96
N GLU A 55 14.63 0.55 0.93
CA GLU A 55 13.66 1.65 1.01
C GLU A 55 12.24 1.12 1.26
N MET A 56 11.88 -0.05 0.69
CA MET A 56 10.59 -0.69 0.97
C MET A 56 10.49 -1.14 2.43
N ILE A 57 11.59 -1.62 3.02
CA ILE A 57 11.63 -1.96 4.45
C ILE A 57 11.38 -0.72 5.30
N ARG A 58 11.96 0.43 4.92
CA ARG A 58 11.68 1.72 5.59
C ARG A 58 10.21 2.10 5.44
N ASP A 59 9.66 2.05 4.24
CA ASP A 59 8.26 2.41 4.01
C ASP A 59 7.29 1.56 4.85
N ILE A 60 7.52 0.25 4.92
CA ILE A 60 6.73 -0.66 5.77
C ILE A 60 6.85 -0.26 7.25
N HIS A 61 8.06 0.07 7.71
CA HIS A 61 8.27 0.55 9.07
C HIS A 61 7.47 1.84 9.35
N LEU A 62 7.51 2.81 8.43
CA LEU A 62 6.77 4.06 8.56
C LEU A 62 5.25 3.82 8.55
N ALA A 63 4.73 2.94 7.68
CA ALA A 63 3.31 2.58 7.65
C ALA A 63 2.84 1.91 8.96
N LEU A 64 3.69 1.09 9.59
CA LEU A 64 3.39 0.43 10.86
C LEU A 64 3.48 1.37 12.07
N THR A 65 4.29 2.44 11.98
CA THR A 65 4.60 3.33 13.12
C THR A 65 3.98 4.72 13.00
N GLY A 66 3.23 5.01 11.92
CA GLY A 66 2.63 6.32 11.68
C GLY A 66 3.64 7.40 11.28
N GLY A 67 4.70 7.00 10.56
CA GLY A 67 5.70 7.90 10.02
C GLY A 67 5.17 8.80 8.90
N ALA A 68 5.96 9.80 8.51
CA ALA A 68 5.57 10.75 7.47
C ALA A 68 5.55 10.12 6.08
N GLU A 69 4.44 10.29 5.35
CA GLU A 69 4.30 9.76 3.98
C GLU A 69 5.30 10.40 3.01
N SER A 70 5.76 11.62 3.29
CA SER A 70 6.79 12.32 2.51
C SER A 70 8.15 11.62 2.51
N ASP A 71 8.39 10.73 3.47
CA ASP A 71 9.66 10.01 3.64
C ASP A 71 9.62 8.62 2.97
N MET A 72 8.48 8.27 2.38
CA MET A 72 8.26 7.01 1.68
C MET A 72 8.74 7.08 0.22
N THR A 73 9.16 5.95 -0.33
CA THR A 73 9.68 5.84 -1.70
C THR A 73 8.77 5.04 -2.63
N PHE A 74 8.20 3.94 -2.14
CA PHE A 74 7.39 3.00 -2.90
C PHE A 74 5.93 2.99 -2.49
N LEU A 75 5.63 3.22 -1.21
CA LEU A 75 4.27 3.20 -0.70
C LEU A 75 3.59 4.55 -0.90
N THR A 76 2.41 4.51 -1.50
CA THR A 76 1.50 5.64 -1.64
C THR A 76 0.19 5.30 -0.97
N ARG A 77 -0.40 6.26 -0.24
CA ARG A 77 -1.65 6.00 0.46
C ARG A 77 -2.82 5.92 -0.50
N VAL A 78 -3.70 4.96 -0.27
CA VAL A 78 -4.95 4.78 -1.00
C VAL A 78 -6.05 5.56 -0.28
N SER A 79 -6.75 6.44 -0.99
CA SER A 79 -7.75 7.38 -0.42
C SER A 79 -9.20 6.99 -0.62
#